data_AF-A0A533XA36-F1
#
_entry.id   AF-A0A533XA36-F1
#
_cell.length_a   1.000
_cell.length_b   1.000
_cell.length_c   1.000
_cell.angle_alpha   90.00
_cell.angle_beta   90.00
_cell.angle_gamma   90.00
#
_symmetry.space_group_name_H-M   'P 1'
#
loop_
_entity.id
_entity.type
_entity.pdbx_description
1 polymer ?
#
loop_
_entity_poly.entity_id
_entity_poly.type
_entity_poly.pdbx_seq_one_letter_code
_entity_poly.pdbx_strand_id
1 'polypeptide(L)'
;MKPKNLIHVVLDNEVYGSTGNQPTLSRVVRLDQVARAAGYVHVERVREREDLVYELKDMLGKEGPSFLLVKVTEQSEDVDRVLLEPVEITNRFKKAIE
;
A
#
# COMPACT_ATOMS: atom_id res chain seq x y z
N MET A 1 13.17 9.47 -7.88
CA MET A 1 13.98 8.29 -7.48
C MET A 1 13.18 7.02 -7.78
N LYS A 2 13.85 5.90 -8.06
CA LYS A 2 13.24 4.56 -8.20
C LYS A 2 13.91 3.61 -7.20
N PRO A 3 13.50 3.59 -5.93
CA PRO A 3 14.15 2.80 -4.89
C PRO A 3 13.96 1.30 -5.20
N LYS A 4 15.08 0.58 -5.31
CA LYS A 4 15.11 -0.85 -5.68
C LYS A 4 14.58 -1.77 -4.59
N ASN A 5 14.49 -1.29 -3.35
CA ASN A 5 14.08 -2.05 -2.18
C ASN A 5 12.69 -1.64 -1.65
N LEU A 6 11.90 -0.88 -2.41
CA LEU A 6 10.57 -0.43 -1.98
C LEU A 6 9.48 -1.38 -2.46
N ILE A 7 8.70 -1.89 -1.51
CA ILE A 7 7.39 -2.52 -1.76
C ILE A 7 6.34 -1.68 -1.04
N HIS A 8 5.45 -1.04 -1.79
CA HIS A 8 4.35 -0.24 -1.26
C HIS A 8 3.08 -1.09 -1.24
N VAL A 9 2.69 -1.57 -0.06
CA VAL A 9 1.46 -2.33 0.14
C VAL A 9 0.34 -1.39 0.57
N VAL A 10 -0.74 -1.34 -0.22
CA VAL A 10 -1.93 -0.53 0.06
C VAL A 10 -3.09 -1.45 0.42
N LEU A 11 -3.52 -1.39 1.68
CA LEU A 11 -4.75 -2.02 2.13
C LEU A 11 -5.92 -1.09 1.84
N ASP A 12 -6.72 -1.41 0.83
CA ASP A 12 -7.75 -0.54 0.28
C ASP A 12 -9.15 -1.07 0.61
N ASN A 13 -9.71 -0.54 1.71
CA ASN A 13 -11.08 -0.79 2.17
C ASN A 13 -12.13 0.12 1.50
N GLU A 14 -11.71 1.03 0.60
CA GLU A 14 -12.58 1.93 -0.14
C GLU A 14 -13.40 2.94 0.67
N VAL A 15 -13.07 3.15 1.95
CA VAL A 15 -13.78 4.08 2.83
C VAL A 15 -12.84 4.81 3.78
N TYR A 16 -13.21 6.05 4.13
CA TYR A 16 -12.62 6.78 5.25
C TYR A 16 -13.25 6.26 6.55
N GLY A 17 -12.59 5.28 7.17
CA GLY A 17 -13.12 4.57 8.35
C GLY A 17 -13.46 5.49 9.53
N SER A 18 -12.62 6.51 9.79
CA SER A 18 -12.80 7.44 10.91
C SER A 18 -13.92 8.47 10.70
N THR A 19 -14.49 8.58 9.50
CA THR A 19 -15.53 9.56 9.17
C THR A 19 -16.87 8.89 8.88
N GLY A 20 -17.15 7.74 9.51
CA GLY A 20 -18.39 6.99 9.33
C GLY A 20 -18.45 6.24 8.00
N ASN A 21 -17.33 5.67 7.56
CA ASN A 21 -17.21 4.91 6.30
C ASN A 21 -17.63 5.70 5.05
N GLN A 22 -17.26 6.99 4.98
CA GLN A 22 -17.48 7.76 3.76
C GLN A 22 -16.68 7.13 2.60
N PRO A 23 -17.28 6.92 1.42
CA PRO A 23 -16.58 6.33 0.29
C PRO A 23 -15.33 7.12 -0.11
N THR A 24 -14.22 6.42 -0.34
CA THR A 24 -13.04 7.03 -0.95
C THR A 24 -13.15 6.96 -2.48
N LEU A 25 -12.29 7.72 -3.17
CA LEU A 25 -12.19 7.65 -4.63
C LEU A 25 -11.67 6.30 -5.14
N SER A 26 -11.04 5.48 -4.31
CA SER A 26 -10.51 4.17 -4.73
C SER A 26 -11.61 3.17 -5.10
N ARG A 27 -12.88 3.44 -4.77
CA ARG A 27 -14.05 2.72 -5.32
C ARG A 27 -14.12 2.76 -6.84
N VAL A 28 -13.74 3.89 -7.44
CA VAL A 28 -13.89 4.14 -8.88
C VAL A 28 -12.55 4.33 -9.58
N VAL A 29 -11.55 4.85 -8.87
CA VAL A 29 -10.20 5.05 -9.39
C VAL A 29 -9.37 3.79 -9.21
N ARG A 30 -8.80 3.29 -10.30
CA ARG A 30 -7.90 2.14 -10.32
C ARG A 30 -6.50 2.54 -9.82
N LEU A 31 -6.28 2.46 -8.52
CA LEU A 31 -4.98 2.79 -7.88
C LEU A 31 -3.81 1.99 -8.48
N ASP A 32 -4.04 0.74 -8.89
CA ASP A 32 -3.05 -0.07 -9.61
C ASP A 32 -2.61 0.58 -10.94
N GLN A 33 -3.56 1.14 -11.70
CA GLN A 33 -3.23 1.83 -12.96
C GLN A 33 -2.50 3.15 -12.69
N VAL A 34 -2.90 3.87 -11.64
CA VAL A 34 -2.21 5.08 -11.19
C VAL A 34 -0.76 4.77 -10.79
N ALA A 35 -0.53 3.69 -10.05
CA ALA A 35 0.81 3.25 -9.66
C ALA A 35 1.68 2.91 -10.89
N ARG A 36 1.14 2.18 -11.87
CA ARG A 36 1.85 1.91 -13.14
C ARG A 36 2.23 3.21 -13.85
N ALA A 37 1.28 4.14 -13.98
CA ALA A 37 1.53 5.44 -14.61
C ALA A 37 2.53 6.31 -13.82
N ALA A 38 2.60 6.16 -12.50
CA ALA A 38 3.54 6.84 -11.63
C ALA A 38 4.97 6.25 -11.65
N GLY A 39 5.19 5.15 -12.38
CA GLY A 39 6.51 4.58 -12.61
C GLY A 39 6.92 3.46 -11.64
N TYR A 40 5.97 2.82 -10.95
CA TYR A 40 6.20 1.54 -10.29
C TYR A 40 6.49 0.45 -11.33
N VAL A 41 7.50 -0.37 -11.06
CA VAL A 41 7.98 -1.40 -12.00
C VAL A 41 7.10 -2.64 -11.92
N HIS A 42 6.81 -3.07 -10.70
CA HIS A 42 5.92 -4.20 -10.41
C HIS A 42 4.65 -3.66 -9.77
N VAL A 43 3.49 -4.04 -10.30
CA VAL A 43 2.22 -3.57 -9.78
C VAL A 43 1.22 -4.70 -9.84
N GLU A 44 0.69 -5.10 -8.69
CA GLU A 44 -0.34 -6.14 -8.63
C GLU A 44 -1.53 -5.74 -7.77
N ARG A 45 -2.68 -6.32 -8.07
CA ARG A 45 -3.94 -6.10 -7.34
C ARG A 45 -4.54 -7.45 -6.97
N VAL A 46 -4.71 -7.66 -5.67
CA VAL A 46 -5.17 -8.93 -5.11
C VAL A 46 -6.43 -8.75 -4.26
N ARG A 47 -7.19 -9.83 -4.13
CA ARG A 47 -8.36 -9.93 -3.23
C ARG A 47 -8.21 -11.09 -2.26
N GLU A 48 -7.66 -12.19 -2.74
CA GLU A 48 -7.50 -13.42 -1.97
C GLU A 48 -6.16 -13.45 -1.22
N ARG A 49 -6.14 -14.18 -0.10
CA ARG A 49 -4.96 -14.31 0.76
C ARG A 49 -3.82 -15.02 0.04
N GLU A 50 -4.14 -16.04 -0.74
CA GLU A 50 -3.19 -16.86 -1.47
C GLU A 50 -2.42 -16.00 -2.50
N ASP A 51 -3.15 -15.16 -3.24
CA ASP A 51 -2.57 -14.21 -4.20
C ASP A 51 -1.69 -13.17 -3.49
N LEU A 52 -2.15 -12.61 -2.36
CA LEU A 52 -1.34 -11.70 -1.54
C LEU A 52 0.00 -12.34 -1.12
N VAL A 53 -0.04 -13.57 -0.62
CA VAL A 53 1.17 -14.28 -0.18
C VAL A 53 2.10 -14.57 -1.35
N TYR A 54 1.54 -14.98 -2.50
CA TYR A 54 2.31 -15.24 -3.71
C TYR A 54 2.99 -13.96 -4.22
N GLU A 55 2.23 -12.90 -4.46
CA GLU A 55 2.74 -11.66 -5.04
C GLU A 55 3.74 -10.96 -4.11
N LEU A 56 3.50 -10.96 -2.80
CA LEU A 56 4.44 -10.38 -1.86
C LEU A 56 5.78 -11.12 -1.87
N LYS A 57 5.77 -12.46 -1.96
CA LYS A 57 7.00 -13.27 -2.05
C LYS A 57 7.74 -13.03 -3.37
N ASP A 58 7.01 -12.94 -4.47
CA ASP A 58 7.57 -12.65 -5.78
C ASP A 58 8.23 -11.25 -5.80
N MET A 59 7.55 -10.22 -5.28
CA MET A 59 8.07 -8.85 -5.20
C MET A 59 9.31 -8.73 -4.30
N LEU A 60 9.40 -9.52 -3.22
CA LEU A 60 10.60 -9.58 -2.37
C LEU A 60 11.83 -10.11 -3.11
N GLY A 61 11.65 -10.87 -4.19
CA GLY A 61 12.73 -11.40 -5.03
C GLY A 61 13.13 -10.49 -6.20
N LYS A 62 12.49 -9.32 -6.36
CA LYS A 62 12.67 -8.42 -7.52
C LYS A 62 13.15 -7.04 -7.09
N GLU A 63 13.87 -6.36 -7.97
CA GLU A 63 14.20 -4.94 -7.78
C GLU A 63 12.95 -4.08 -8.03
N GLY A 64 12.55 -3.32 -7.02
CA GLY A 64 11.40 -2.41 -7.07
C GLY A 64 11.66 -1.11 -7.86
N PRO A 65 10.79 -0.09 -7.69
CA PRO A 65 9.69 -0.05 -6.72
C PRO A 65 8.50 -0.92 -7.15
N SER A 66 7.96 -1.66 -6.18
CA SER A 66 6.79 -2.53 -6.33
C SER A 66 5.58 -1.95 -5.62
N PHE A 67 4.38 -2.15 -6.18
CA PHE A 67 3.10 -1.72 -5.61
C PHE A 67 2.16 -2.91 -5.51
N LEU A 68 1.63 -3.17 -4.32
CA LEU A 68 0.67 -4.24 -4.10
C LEU A 68 -0.62 -3.66 -3.53
N LEU A 69 -1.67 -3.64 -4.34
CA LEU A 69 -3.00 -3.21 -3.93
C LEU A 69 -3.78 -4.41 -3.39
N VAL A 70 -4.09 -4.40 -2.10
CA VAL A 70 -4.84 -5.45 -1.43
C VAL A 70 -6.24 -4.93 -1.13
N LYS A 71 -7.24 -5.57 -1.70
CA LYS A 71 -8.64 -5.26 -1.38
C LYS A 71 -9.02 -5.92 -0.07
N VAL A 72 -9.54 -5.12 0.85
CA VAL A 72 -9.97 -5.58 2.18
C VAL A 72 -11.39 -5.11 2.44
N THR A 73 -12.03 -5.67 3.48
CA THR A 73 -13.37 -5.25 3.90
C THR A 73 -13.31 -3.91 4.63
N GLU A 74 -14.46 -3.27 4.81
CA GLU A 74 -14.61 -2.03 5.59
C GLU A 74 -14.50 -2.27 7.11
N GLN A 75 -14.33 -3.52 7.55
CA GLN A 75 -14.21 -3.86 8.96
C GLN A 75 -12.88 -3.33 9.50
N SER A 76 -12.96 -2.64 10.64
CA SER A 76 -11.81 -2.14 11.38
C SER A 76 -11.88 -2.61 12.82
N GLU A 77 -10.71 -2.87 13.39
CA GLU A 77 -10.56 -3.05 14.83
C GLU A 77 -10.25 -1.69 15.48
N ASP A 78 -10.54 -1.58 16.77
CA ASP A 78 -10.09 -0.45 17.57
C ASP A 78 -8.59 -0.62 17.84
N VAL A 79 -7.78 0.23 17.21
CA VAL A 79 -6.32 0.17 17.27
C VAL A 79 -5.75 1.49 17.78
N ASP A 80 -4.67 1.39 18.54
CA ASP A 80 -3.99 2.57 19.05
C ASP A 80 -3.46 3.48 17.93
N ARG A 81 -3.36 4.77 18.24
CA ARG A 81 -2.75 5.74 17.33
C ARG A 81 -1.25 5.47 17.22
N VAL A 82 -0.71 5.71 16.03
CA VAL A 82 0.74 5.76 15.81
C VAL A 82 1.32 6.87 16.69
N LEU A 83 2.18 6.50 17.63
CA LEU A 83 2.80 7.43 18.59
C LEU A 83 4.02 8.17 18.02
N LEU A 84 4.49 7.79 16.84
CA LEU A 84 5.64 8.43 16.19
C LEU A 84 5.25 9.81 15.65
N GLU A 85 6.10 10.80 15.90
CA GLU A 85 5.91 12.14 15.34
C GLU A 85 6.16 12.14 13.81
N PRO A 86 5.51 13.02 13.04
CA PRO A 86 5.67 13.07 11.58
C PRO A 86 7.12 13.19 11.10
N VAL A 87 7.95 13.90 11.85
CA VAL A 87 9.39 14.06 11.56
C VAL A 87 10.13 12.74 11.72
N GLU A 88 9.80 11.95 12.75
CA GLU A 88 10.41 10.64 13.01
C GLU A 88 10.05 9.64 11.90
N ILE A 89 8.77 9.62 11.50
CA ILE A 89 8.29 8.78 10.39
C ILE A 89 9.05 9.12 9.10
N THR A 90 9.19 10.42 8.80
CA THR A 90 9.91 10.90 7.61
C THR A 90 11.37 10.46 7.61
N ASN A 91 12.08 10.66 8.73
CA ASN A 91 13.49 10.30 8.84
C ASN A 91 13.69 8.79 8.75
N ARG A 92 12.82 8.00 9.39
CA ARG A 92 12.84 6.54 9.32
C ARG A 92 12.64 6.04 7.89
N PHE A 93 11.70 6.62 7.15
CA PHE A 93 11.43 6.23 5.76
C PHE A 93 12.61 6.58 4.84
N LYS A 94 13.13 7.81 4.92
CA LYS A 94 14.29 8.24 4.11
C LYS A 94 15.49 7.32 4.31
N LYS A 95 15.84 7.00 5.55
CA LYS A 95 16.96 6.10 5.89
C LYS A 95 16.76 4.67 5.35
N ALA A 96 15.51 4.21 5.22
CA ALA A 96 15.22 2.85 4.78
C ALA A 96 15.23 2.67 3.25
N ILE A 97 15.07 3.76 2.49
CA ILE A 97 14.95 3.74 1.02
C ILE A 97 16.13 4.40 0.28
N GLU A 98 17.09 4.95 1.03
CA GLU A 98 18.44 5.28 0.54
C GLU A 98 19.17 4.02 0.05
#